data_AF-A0A6I2FR97-F1
#
_entry.id   AF-A0A6I2FR97-F1
#
_cell.length_a   1.000
_cell.length_b   1.000
_cell.length_c   1.000
_cell.angle_alpha   90.00
_cell.angle_beta   90.00
_cell.angle_gamma   90.00
#
_symmetry.space_group_name_H-M   'P 1'
#
loop_
_entity.id
_entity.type
_entity.pdbx_description
1 polymer ?
#
loop_
_entity_poly.entity_id
_entity_poly.type
_entity_poly.pdbx_seq_one_letter_code
_entity_poly.pdbx_strand_id
1 'polypeptide(L)'
;MHESEPNHLFLDREAIRDLSSLLREIPDIAADLEDSVTRRSRFGAPNSRLASRSGDQPLPFSPAAARARDHLHAVLVSWVRLVCEQRAVDYTGATSTADLARWLDHNLIALAMTEGVETAPSEIRAAIQSALQIICPATTQLTVTTEQLEAARRACLNVTGIATLAKELGEPFKTVTVRRIQTLRDAGRITPVPGPWAADWPEQYILGEVLEAHLAHPIRKRKAATRCEPHQPLLRVQEQAAG
;
A
#
# COMPACT_ATOMS: atom_id res chain seq x y z
N MET A 1 -20.01 3.01 -54.43
CA MET A 1 -20.40 1.93 -53.52
C MET A 1 -19.12 1.44 -52.88
N HIS A 2 -18.89 1.74 -51.60
CA HIS A 2 -17.76 1.15 -50.86
C HIS A 2 -18.19 -0.27 -50.50
N GLU A 3 -17.54 -1.26 -51.10
CA GLU A 3 -17.64 -2.65 -50.67
C GLU A 3 -17.07 -2.71 -49.24
N SER A 4 -17.94 -2.97 -48.27
CA SER A 4 -17.51 -3.32 -46.92
C SER A 4 -16.75 -4.64 -47.01
N GLU A 5 -15.42 -4.59 -46.93
CA GLU A 5 -14.58 -5.78 -46.79
C GLU A 5 -15.16 -6.66 -45.66
N PRO A 6 -15.37 -7.97 -45.90
CA PRO A 6 -15.80 -8.87 -44.84
C PRO A 6 -14.73 -8.87 -43.75
N ASN A 7 -15.06 -8.31 -42.59
CA ASN A 7 -14.15 -8.23 -41.46
C ASN A 7 -13.97 -9.66 -40.90
N HIS A 8 -12.93 -10.37 -41.36
CA HIS A 8 -12.59 -11.74 -40.94
C HIS A 8 -12.02 -11.82 -39.52
N LEU A 9 -12.24 -10.78 -38.70
CA LEU A 9 -11.76 -10.65 -37.34
C LEU A 9 -12.91 -10.95 -36.38
N PHE A 10 -12.64 -11.76 -35.36
CA PHE A 10 -13.55 -12.02 -34.25
C PHE A 10 -13.52 -10.91 -33.19
N LEU A 11 -12.49 -10.06 -33.21
CA LEU A 11 -12.37 -8.90 -32.34
C LEU A 11 -12.58 -7.58 -33.09
N ASP A 12 -13.25 -6.65 -32.41
CA ASP A 12 -13.32 -5.26 -32.82
C ASP A 12 -11.95 -4.57 -32.71
N ARG A 13 -11.75 -3.51 -33.50
CA ARG A 13 -10.50 -2.74 -33.52
C ARG A 13 -10.14 -2.14 -32.16
N GLU A 14 -11.15 -1.78 -31.37
CA GLU A 14 -10.96 -1.28 -30.00
C GLU A 14 -10.47 -2.39 -29.07
N ALA A 15 -11.10 -3.56 -29.11
CA ALA A 15 -10.68 -4.74 -28.32
C ALA A 15 -9.25 -5.19 -28.68
N ILE A 16 -8.88 -5.13 -29.95
CA ILE A 16 -7.51 -5.37 -30.44
C ILE A 16 -6.51 -4.40 -29.81
N ARG A 17 -6.84 -3.10 -29.78
CA ARG A 17 -5.97 -2.07 -29.20
C ARG A 17 -5.81 -2.25 -27.69
N ASP A 18 -6.91 -2.52 -27.00
CA ASP A 18 -6.91 -2.82 -25.57
C ASP A 18 -6.04 -4.05 -25.27
N LEU A 19 -6.20 -5.12 -26.05
CA LEU A 19 -5.42 -6.33 -25.89
C LEU A 19 -3.92 -6.10 -26.12
N SER A 20 -3.54 -5.33 -27.15
CA SER A 20 -2.14 -4.95 -27.37
C SER A 20 -1.57 -4.17 -26.18
N SER A 21 -2.34 -3.23 -25.63
CA SER A 21 -1.93 -2.48 -24.44
C SER A 21 -1.68 -3.41 -23.25
N LEU A 22 -2.61 -4.32 -22.98
CA LEU A 22 -2.48 -5.31 -21.90
C LEU A 22 -1.26 -6.21 -22.09
N LEU A 23 -1.04 -6.74 -23.30
CA LEU A 23 0.09 -7.62 -23.60
C LEU A 23 1.45 -6.94 -23.42
N ARG A 24 1.51 -5.62 -23.66
CA ARG A 24 2.74 -4.82 -23.48
C ARG A 24 3.08 -4.55 -22.02
N GLU A 25 2.09 -4.57 -21.12
CA GLU A 25 2.29 -4.39 -19.68
C GLU A 25 2.78 -5.68 -18.99
N ILE A 26 2.43 -6.85 -19.54
CA ILE A 26 2.75 -8.15 -18.94
C ILE A 26 4.24 -8.38 -18.63
N PRO A 27 5.20 -8.03 -19.50
CA PRO A 27 6.63 -8.23 -19.21
C PRO A 27 7.10 -7.56 -17.92
N ASP A 28 6.62 -6.33 -17.64
CA ASP A 28 6.98 -5.59 -16.43
C ASP A 28 6.34 -6.24 -15.20
N ILE A 29 5.06 -6.61 -15.31
CA ILE A 29 4.33 -7.32 -14.24
C ILE A 29 4.97 -8.68 -13.93
N ALA A 30 5.45 -9.41 -14.95
CA ALA A 30 6.14 -10.67 -14.76
C ALA A 30 7.46 -10.51 -13.99
N ALA A 31 8.20 -9.43 -14.25
CA ALA A 31 9.40 -9.10 -13.48
C ALA A 31 9.08 -8.76 -12.02
N ASP A 32 8.06 -7.93 -11.79
CA ASP A 32 7.59 -7.56 -10.45
C ASP A 32 7.06 -8.78 -9.66
N LEU A 33 6.41 -9.72 -10.34
CA LEU A 33 5.99 -10.99 -9.74
C LEU A 33 7.16 -11.85 -9.31
N GLU A 34 8.22 -11.99 -10.12
CA GLU A 34 9.43 -12.74 -9.74
C GLU A 34 10.15 -12.10 -8.55
N ASP A 35 10.21 -10.78 -8.50
CA ASP A 35 10.71 -10.04 -7.34
C ASP A 35 9.84 -10.26 -6.09
N SER A 36 8.52 -10.37 -6.27
CA SER A 36 7.56 -10.67 -5.20
C SER A 36 7.63 -12.12 -4.72
N VAL A 37 7.87 -13.08 -5.62
CA VAL A 37 8.08 -14.51 -5.31
C VAL A 37 9.32 -14.68 -4.46
N THR A 38 10.42 -14.02 -4.84
CA THR A 38 11.71 -14.07 -4.13
C THR A 38 11.79 -13.12 -2.93
N ARG A 39 10.70 -12.38 -2.64
CA ARG A 39 10.60 -11.33 -1.62
C ARG A 39 11.75 -10.31 -1.68
N ARG A 40 12.29 -10.09 -2.88
CA ARG A 40 13.31 -9.07 -3.15
C ARG A 40 12.72 -7.67 -3.20
N SER A 41 11.39 -7.54 -3.17
CA SER A 41 10.72 -6.23 -3.11
C SER A 41 11.13 -5.47 -1.84
N ARG A 42 11.84 -4.36 -2.03
CA ARG A 42 12.35 -3.46 -0.99
C ARG A 42 11.27 -2.80 -0.13
N PHE A 43 9.99 -3.09 -0.36
CA PHE A 43 8.85 -2.32 0.16
C PHE A 43 8.04 -2.99 1.27
N GLY A 44 8.39 -4.20 1.70
CA GLY A 44 7.82 -4.77 2.92
C GLY A 44 8.56 -4.25 4.14
N ALA A 45 7.98 -3.31 4.90
CA ALA A 45 8.39 -3.13 6.28
C ALA A 45 8.40 -4.52 6.95
N PRO A 46 9.52 -4.95 7.56
CA PRO A 46 9.55 -6.26 8.19
C PRO A 46 8.41 -6.29 9.22
N ASN A 47 7.54 -7.29 9.13
CA ASN A 47 6.59 -7.59 10.18
C ASN A 47 7.39 -7.98 11.43
N SER A 48 7.87 -6.98 12.18
CA SER A 48 8.70 -7.14 13.38
C SER A 48 7.92 -7.76 14.54
N ARG A 49 6.61 -7.95 14.38
CA ARG A 49 5.73 -8.56 15.40
C ARG A 49 5.72 -10.10 15.37
N LEU A 50 6.46 -10.74 14.48
CA LEU A 50 6.58 -12.20 14.41
C LEU A 50 8.03 -12.72 14.51
N ALA A 51 8.93 -11.95 15.12
CA ALA A 51 10.19 -12.47 15.61
C ALA A 51 9.97 -13.29 16.91
N SER A 52 9.07 -14.27 16.86
CA SER A 52 8.99 -15.31 17.88
C SER A 52 10.09 -16.32 17.59
N ARG A 53 10.95 -16.55 18.58
CA ARG A 53 12.06 -17.50 18.57
C ARG A 53 11.59 -18.90 18.12
N SER A 54 11.85 -19.26 16.87
CA SER A 54 12.12 -20.65 16.48
C SER A 54 13.18 -20.67 15.38
N GLY A 55 14.12 -21.61 15.47
CA GLY A 55 15.34 -21.67 14.67
C GLY A 55 15.17 -22.09 13.21
N ASP A 56 13.96 -22.07 12.68
CA ASP A 56 13.68 -22.29 11.26
C ASP A 56 13.09 -21.00 10.69
N GLN A 57 13.96 -20.15 10.14
CA GLN A 57 13.51 -18.96 9.45
C GLN A 57 13.01 -19.38 8.06
N PRO A 58 11.69 -19.33 7.78
CA PRO A 58 11.18 -19.77 6.50
C PRO A 58 11.82 -18.94 5.39
N LEU A 59 12.29 -19.63 4.35
CA LEU A 59 12.81 -19.00 3.14
C LEU A 59 11.80 -17.93 2.66
N PRO A 60 12.27 -16.77 2.18
CA PRO A 60 11.43 -15.69 1.71
C PRO A 60 10.76 -16.06 0.37
N PHE A 61 9.79 -16.97 0.43
CA PHE A 61 8.99 -17.44 -0.70
C PHE A 61 7.53 -17.07 -0.47
N SER A 62 6.92 -16.37 -1.43
CA SER A 62 5.49 -16.07 -1.41
C SER A 62 4.73 -17.08 -2.26
N PRO A 63 4.00 -18.05 -1.66
CA PRO A 63 3.22 -19.02 -2.43
C PRO A 63 2.06 -18.37 -3.19
N ALA A 64 1.57 -17.22 -2.73
CA ALA A 64 0.52 -16.47 -3.43
C ALA A 64 1.07 -15.87 -4.74
N ALA A 65 2.25 -15.25 -4.69
CA ALA A 65 2.91 -14.68 -5.87
C ALA A 65 3.27 -15.78 -6.90
N ALA A 66 3.75 -16.93 -6.43
CA ALA A 66 4.07 -18.05 -7.30
C ALA A 66 2.83 -18.56 -8.04
N ARG A 67 1.70 -18.75 -7.33
CA ARG A 67 0.42 -19.15 -7.95
C ARG A 67 -0.07 -18.15 -9.00
N ALA A 68 0.04 -16.84 -8.73
CA ALA A 68 -0.40 -15.84 -9.69
C ALA A 68 0.50 -15.75 -10.92
N ARG A 69 1.82 -15.90 -10.76
CA ARG A 69 2.75 -16.06 -11.87
C ARG A 69 2.39 -17.26 -12.73
N ASP A 70 2.20 -18.43 -12.10
CA ASP A 70 1.91 -19.67 -12.81
C ASP A 70 0.54 -19.58 -13.52
N HIS A 71 -0.44 -18.91 -12.91
CA HIS A 71 -1.74 -18.65 -13.53
C HIS A 71 -1.63 -17.74 -14.76
N LEU A 72 -0.93 -16.60 -14.65
CA LEU A 72 -0.69 -15.70 -15.78
C LEU A 72 0.03 -16.41 -16.92
N HIS A 73 1.06 -17.21 -16.59
CA HIS A 73 1.77 -18.02 -17.56
C HIS A 73 0.84 -19.02 -18.27
N ALA A 74 0.03 -19.76 -17.51
CA ALA A 74 -0.89 -20.76 -18.05
C ALA A 74 -1.94 -20.15 -19.02
N VAL A 75 -2.47 -18.97 -18.70
CA VAL A 75 -3.39 -18.24 -19.60
C VAL A 75 -2.68 -17.93 -20.93
N LEU A 76 -1.48 -17.35 -20.89
CA LEU A 76 -0.74 -17.00 -22.11
C LEU A 76 -0.36 -18.23 -22.94
N VAL A 77 0.10 -19.31 -22.30
CA VAL A 77 0.40 -20.58 -22.99
C VAL A 77 -0.84 -21.11 -23.70
N SER A 78 -2.01 -21.05 -23.06
CA SER A 78 -3.27 -21.54 -23.64
C SER A 78 -3.62 -20.78 -24.91
N TRP A 79 -3.50 -19.44 -24.89
CA TRP A 79 -3.75 -18.61 -26.07
C TRP A 79 -2.71 -18.79 -27.17
N VAL A 80 -1.42 -18.85 -26.83
CA VAL A 80 -0.36 -19.13 -27.82
C VAL A 80 -0.62 -20.45 -28.52
N ARG A 81 -0.93 -21.49 -27.76
CA ARG A 81 -1.20 -22.82 -28.28
C ARG A 81 -2.42 -22.82 -29.21
N LEU A 82 -3.51 -22.15 -28.82
CA LEU A 82 -4.71 -22.04 -29.64
C LEU A 82 -4.43 -21.36 -30.98
N VAL A 83 -3.65 -20.27 -30.98
CA VAL A 83 -3.24 -19.58 -32.22
C VAL A 83 -2.38 -20.49 -33.09
N CYS A 84 -1.41 -21.19 -32.51
CA CYS A 84 -0.54 -22.11 -33.26
C CYS A 84 -1.37 -23.23 -33.91
N GLU A 85 -2.32 -23.80 -33.18
CA GLU A 85 -3.19 -24.89 -33.67
C GLU A 85 -4.14 -24.44 -34.79
N GLN A 86 -4.83 -23.30 -34.64
CA GLN A 86 -5.81 -22.85 -35.62
C GLN A 86 -5.19 -22.15 -36.84
N ARG A 87 -4.05 -21.49 -36.68
CA ARG A 87 -3.44 -20.65 -37.72
C ARG A 87 -2.24 -21.31 -38.39
N ALA A 88 -1.84 -22.50 -37.93
CA ALA A 88 -0.65 -23.21 -38.39
C ALA A 88 0.62 -22.32 -38.34
N VAL A 89 0.74 -21.53 -37.28
CA VAL A 89 1.90 -20.67 -37.02
C VAL A 89 2.77 -21.36 -35.98
N ASP A 90 4.07 -21.43 -36.26
CA ASP A 90 5.03 -22.00 -35.31
C ASP A 90 5.41 -20.98 -34.23
N TYR A 91 5.49 -21.44 -32.98
CA TYR A 91 6.00 -20.65 -31.89
C TYR A 91 7.53 -20.59 -31.93
N THR A 92 8.08 -19.38 -32.01
CA THR A 92 9.53 -19.13 -32.15
C THR A 92 10.17 -18.48 -30.92
N GLY A 93 9.38 -18.20 -29.87
CA GLY A 93 9.84 -17.54 -28.65
C GLY A 93 10.43 -18.51 -27.61
N ALA A 94 10.94 -17.95 -26.50
CA ALA A 94 11.34 -18.73 -25.33
C ALA A 94 10.14 -18.97 -24.40
N THR A 95 10.22 -19.97 -23.52
CA THR A 95 9.12 -20.34 -22.61
C THR A 95 8.93 -19.38 -21.43
N SER A 96 9.37 -18.12 -21.53
CA SER A 96 9.17 -17.13 -20.47
C SER A 96 7.80 -16.45 -20.63
N THR A 97 7.17 -16.06 -19.52
CA THR A 97 5.88 -15.33 -19.54
C THR A 97 5.97 -14.04 -20.37
N ALA A 98 7.10 -13.34 -20.30
CA ALA A 98 7.34 -12.12 -21.07
C ALA A 98 7.45 -12.41 -22.58
N ASP A 99 8.11 -13.50 -22.97
CA ASP A 99 8.27 -13.86 -24.38
C ASP A 99 6.98 -14.38 -25.00
N LEU A 100 6.15 -15.09 -24.23
CA LEU A 100 4.79 -15.46 -24.66
C LEU A 100 3.94 -14.21 -24.94
N ALA A 101 3.96 -13.21 -24.03
CA ALA A 101 3.23 -11.96 -24.21
C ALA A 101 3.71 -11.17 -25.44
N ARG A 102 5.03 -11.05 -25.64
CA ARG A 102 5.62 -10.39 -26.83
C ARG A 102 5.25 -11.10 -28.12
N TRP A 103 5.29 -12.43 -28.13
CA TRP A 103 4.92 -13.20 -29.31
C TRP A 103 3.43 -13.02 -29.65
N LEU A 104 2.55 -12.94 -28.64
CA LEU A 104 1.13 -12.64 -28.86
C LEU A 104 0.91 -11.21 -29.37
N ASP A 105 1.62 -10.20 -28.87
CA ASP A 105 1.54 -8.82 -29.38
C ASP A 105 2.02 -8.74 -30.84
N HIS A 106 3.06 -9.50 -31.19
CA HIS A 106 3.55 -9.59 -32.57
C HIS A 106 2.55 -10.29 -33.50
N ASN A 107 1.90 -11.36 -33.02
CA ASN A 107 0.93 -12.16 -33.78
C ASN A 107 -0.52 -11.77 -33.49
N LEU A 108 -0.76 -10.49 -33.19
CA LEU A 108 -2.06 -10.03 -32.70
C LEU A 108 -3.18 -10.18 -33.73
N ILE A 109 -2.87 -10.02 -35.02
CA ILE A 109 -3.85 -10.25 -36.10
C ILE A 109 -4.20 -11.74 -36.20
N ALA A 110 -3.22 -12.64 -36.04
CA ALA A 110 -3.48 -14.08 -36.03
C ALA A 110 -4.37 -14.46 -34.84
N LEU A 111 -4.11 -13.88 -33.68
CA LEU A 111 -4.95 -14.01 -32.48
C LEU A 111 -6.37 -13.50 -32.73
N ALA A 112 -6.54 -12.29 -33.27
CA ALA A 112 -7.85 -11.70 -33.57
C ALA A 112 -8.68 -12.49 -34.62
N MET A 113 -8.03 -13.34 -35.41
CA MET A 113 -8.67 -14.24 -36.38
C MET A 113 -8.83 -15.67 -35.86
N THR A 114 -8.55 -15.92 -34.58
CA THR A 114 -8.72 -17.21 -33.91
C THR A 114 -10.12 -17.30 -33.33
N GLU A 115 -10.80 -18.43 -33.51
CA GLU A 115 -12.13 -18.66 -32.95
C GLU A 115 -12.04 -18.74 -31.41
N GLY A 116 -12.97 -18.09 -30.70
CA GLY A 116 -13.02 -18.06 -29.24
C GLY A 116 -12.18 -16.94 -28.60
N VAL A 117 -11.46 -16.15 -29.39
CA VAL A 117 -10.63 -15.02 -28.91
C VAL A 117 -11.44 -13.92 -28.21
N GLU A 118 -12.77 -13.91 -28.33
CA GLU A 118 -13.64 -12.93 -27.69
C GLU A 118 -13.48 -12.91 -26.16
N THR A 119 -13.08 -14.04 -25.54
CA THR A 119 -12.81 -14.12 -24.10
C THR A 119 -11.38 -13.72 -23.73
N ALA A 120 -10.45 -13.65 -24.68
CA ALA A 120 -9.03 -13.38 -24.40
C ALA A 120 -8.80 -12.04 -23.68
N PRO A 121 -9.43 -10.90 -24.08
CA PRO A 121 -9.21 -9.63 -23.39
C PRO A 121 -9.66 -9.66 -21.92
N SER A 122 -10.76 -10.35 -21.60
CA SER A 122 -11.28 -10.42 -20.23
C SER A 122 -10.47 -11.38 -19.36
N GLU A 123 -10.06 -12.53 -19.90
CA GLU A 123 -9.20 -13.50 -19.21
C GLU A 123 -7.81 -12.94 -18.90
N ILE A 124 -7.15 -12.35 -19.89
CA ILE A 124 -5.82 -11.75 -19.72
C ILE A 124 -5.89 -10.61 -18.72
N ARG A 125 -6.93 -9.77 -18.79
CA ARG A 125 -7.16 -8.70 -17.81
C ARG A 125 -7.37 -9.26 -16.40
N ALA A 126 -8.16 -10.32 -16.24
CA ALA A 126 -8.38 -10.95 -14.95
C ALA A 126 -7.09 -11.54 -14.35
N ALA A 127 -6.25 -12.16 -15.17
CA ALA A 127 -4.94 -12.67 -14.76
C ALA A 127 -4.00 -11.52 -14.32
N ILE A 128 -3.94 -10.43 -15.09
CA ILE A 128 -3.18 -9.21 -14.76
C ILE A 128 -3.65 -8.60 -13.44
N GLN A 129 -4.96 -8.42 -13.26
CA GLN A 129 -5.51 -7.86 -12.02
C GLN A 129 -5.19 -8.73 -10.81
N SER A 130 -5.26 -10.05 -10.96
CA SER A 130 -4.88 -11.00 -9.90
C SER A 130 -3.39 -10.88 -9.54
N ALA A 131 -2.51 -10.69 -10.53
CA ALA A 131 -1.10 -10.43 -10.30
C ALA A 131 -0.85 -9.10 -9.59
N LEU A 132 -1.50 -8.02 -10.05
CA LEU A 132 -1.36 -6.68 -9.47
C LEU A 132 -1.83 -6.62 -8.02
N GLN A 133 -2.90 -7.34 -7.66
CA GLN A 133 -3.36 -7.41 -6.26
C GLN A 133 -2.31 -8.00 -5.31
N ILE A 134 -1.40 -8.84 -5.82
CA ILE A 134 -0.33 -9.44 -5.02
C ILE A 134 0.90 -8.54 -4.96
N ILE A 135 1.28 -7.92 -6.08
CA ILE A 135 2.42 -6.98 -6.13
C ILE A 135 2.11 -5.73 -5.29
N CYS A 136 0.94 -5.14 -5.54
CA CYS A 136 0.46 -3.91 -4.93
C CYS A 136 -0.82 -4.20 -4.16
N PRO A 137 -0.75 -4.82 -2.96
CA PRO A 137 -1.92 -5.00 -2.14
C PRO A 137 -2.52 -3.63 -1.83
N ALA A 138 -3.80 -3.44 -2.16
CA ALA A 138 -4.51 -2.23 -1.79
C ALA A 138 -4.32 -2.04 -0.28
N THR A 139 -3.92 -0.82 0.13
CA THR A 139 -3.82 -0.51 1.56
C THR A 139 -5.18 -0.80 2.18
N THR A 140 -5.25 -1.82 3.04
CA THR A 140 -6.49 -2.19 3.72
C THR A 140 -7.01 -0.96 4.45
N GLN A 141 -8.07 -0.35 3.93
CA GLN A 141 -8.75 0.74 4.61
C GLN A 141 -9.53 0.10 5.76
N LEU A 142 -9.04 0.27 6.99
CA LEU A 142 -9.76 -0.13 8.18
C LEU A 142 -10.96 0.81 8.32
N THR A 143 -12.14 0.35 7.92
CA THR A 143 -13.40 1.06 8.15
C THR A 143 -13.75 0.95 9.63
N VAL A 144 -13.31 1.92 10.43
CA VAL A 144 -13.66 2.02 11.86
C VAL A 144 -15.05 2.63 11.98
N THR A 145 -16.00 1.92 12.59
CA THR A 145 -17.35 2.46 12.83
C THR A 145 -17.33 3.49 13.96
N THR A 146 -18.29 4.41 13.97
CA THR A 146 -18.45 5.40 15.06
C THR A 146 -18.60 4.71 16.42
N GLU A 147 -19.31 3.58 16.48
CA GLU A 147 -19.47 2.78 17.70
C GLU A 147 -18.14 2.17 18.19
N GLN A 148 -17.31 1.66 17.27
CA GLN A 148 -15.97 1.15 17.61
C GLN A 148 -15.06 2.28 18.11
N LEU A 149 -15.19 3.48 17.53
CA LEU A 149 -14.45 4.65 17.98
C LEU A 149 -14.88 5.10 19.38
N GLU A 150 -16.19 5.12 19.67
CA GLU A 150 -16.71 5.41 21.00
C GLU A 150 -16.31 4.36 22.03
N ALA A 151 -16.39 3.08 21.68
CA ALA A 151 -15.94 1.98 22.53
C ALA A 151 -14.44 2.10 22.85
N ALA A 152 -13.63 2.47 21.86
CA ALA A 152 -12.20 2.73 22.07
C ALA A 152 -11.96 3.94 22.98
N ARG A 153 -12.74 5.03 22.85
CA ARG A 153 -12.66 6.18 23.77
C ARG A 153 -13.04 5.82 25.20
N ARG A 154 -13.99 4.92 25.41
CA ARG A 154 -14.40 4.45 26.74
C ARG A 154 -13.48 3.36 27.32
N ALA A 155 -12.47 2.91 26.59
CA ALA A 155 -11.59 1.84 27.05
C ALA A 155 -10.80 2.27 28.30
N CYS A 156 -10.88 1.45 29.36
CA CYS A 156 -10.12 1.63 30.58
C CYS A 156 -8.74 0.98 30.43
N LEU A 157 -7.68 1.79 30.53
CA LEU A 157 -6.31 1.33 30.41
C LEU A 157 -5.48 1.84 31.59
N ASN A 158 -4.41 1.12 31.90
CA ASN A 158 -3.41 1.60 32.86
C ASN A 158 -2.54 2.71 32.22
N VAL A 159 -1.84 3.48 33.06
CA VAL A 159 -1.02 4.61 32.62
C VAL A 159 0.02 4.21 31.57
N THR A 160 0.65 3.04 31.74
CA THR A 160 1.67 2.52 30.81
C THR A 160 1.07 2.14 29.45
N GLY A 161 -0.12 1.54 29.45
CA GLY A 161 -0.86 1.16 28.26
C GLY A 161 -1.31 2.39 27.47
N ILE A 162 -1.82 3.42 28.14
CA ILE A 162 -2.19 4.70 27.51
C ILE A 162 -0.97 5.37 26.88
N ALA A 163 0.16 5.44 27.59
CA ALA A 163 1.38 6.04 27.04
C ALA A 163 1.96 5.26 25.84
N THR A 164 1.77 3.94 25.81
CA THR A 164 2.19 3.10 24.68
C THR A 164 1.28 3.34 23.48
N LEU A 165 -0.03 3.32 23.70
CA LEU A 165 -1.03 3.57 22.66
C LEU A 165 -0.89 4.99 22.07
N ALA A 166 -0.64 6.00 22.91
CA ALA A 166 -0.43 7.36 22.44
C ALA A 166 0.82 7.54 21.57
N LYS A 167 1.87 6.73 21.78
CA LYS A 167 3.04 6.69 20.89
C LYS A 167 2.70 6.07 19.53
N GLU A 168 1.89 5.02 19.52
CA GLU A 168 1.44 4.37 18.29
C GLU A 168 0.50 5.25 17.46
N LEU A 169 -0.36 6.05 18.12
CA LEU A 169 -1.24 7.01 17.45
C LEU A 169 -0.50 8.19 16.78
N GLY A 170 0.74 8.48 17.20
CA GLY A 170 1.53 9.57 16.62
C GLY A 170 1.07 10.98 17.04
N GLU A 171 1.43 12.01 16.26
CA GLU A 171 1.02 13.39 16.54
C GLU A 171 -0.50 13.55 16.38
N PRO A 172 -1.21 14.23 17.29
CA PRO A 172 -0.74 15.11 18.37
C PRO A 172 -0.48 14.44 19.74
N PHE A 173 -0.72 13.13 19.85
CA PHE A 173 -0.72 12.38 21.12
C PHE A 173 0.64 11.80 21.51
N LYS A 174 1.62 11.82 20.61
CA LYS A 174 2.99 11.32 20.83
C LYS A 174 3.66 11.86 22.11
N THR A 175 3.26 13.05 22.56
CA THR A 175 3.78 13.71 23.76
C THR A 175 3.11 13.27 25.07
N VAL A 176 2.06 12.44 25.00
CA VAL A 176 1.41 11.83 26.17
C VAL A 176 2.33 10.73 26.72
N THR A 177 3.08 11.09 27.75
CA THR A 177 3.95 10.17 28.49
C THR A 177 3.34 9.85 29.86
N VAL A 178 3.85 8.80 30.51
CA VAL A 178 3.47 8.45 31.90
C VAL A 178 3.54 9.66 32.83
N ARG A 179 4.63 10.44 32.73
CA ARG A 179 4.83 11.67 33.51
C ARG A 179 3.75 12.73 33.20
N ARG A 180 3.32 12.84 31.94
CA ARG A 180 2.27 13.78 31.54
C ARG A 180 0.92 13.39 32.15
N ILE A 181 0.58 12.10 32.12
CA ILE A 181 -0.66 11.57 32.70
C ILE A 181 -0.67 11.81 34.22
N GLN A 182 0.43 11.52 34.92
CA GLN A 182 0.59 11.85 36.34
C GLN A 182 0.41 13.35 36.61
N THR A 183 1.00 14.22 35.78
CA THR A 183 0.83 15.68 35.93
C THR A 183 -0.63 16.11 35.75
N LEU A 184 -1.37 15.49 34.82
CA LEU A 184 -2.79 15.77 34.62
C LEU A 184 -3.64 15.29 35.79
N ARG A 185 -3.28 14.14 36.39
CA ARG A 185 -3.91 13.61 37.60
C ARG A 185 -3.66 14.54 38.80
N ASP A 186 -2.41 14.92 39.04
CA ASP A 186 -2.04 15.81 40.16
C ASP A 186 -2.71 17.18 40.03
N ALA A 187 -2.95 17.64 38.80
CA ALA A 187 -3.71 18.86 38.51
C ALA A 187 -5.24 18.68 38.59
N GLY A 188 -5.75 17.49 38.95
CA GLY A 188 -7.17 17.18 39.07
C GLY A 188 -7.94 17.17 37.74
N ARG A 189 -7.24 16.98 36.60
CA ARG A 189 -7.83 17.05 35.25
C ARG A 189 -8.32 15.72 34.72
N ILE A 190 -7.78 14.64 35.27
CA ILE A 190 -8.23 13.28 35.00
C ILE A 190 -8.44 12.59 36.34
N THR A 191 -9.47 11.76 36.42
CA THR A 191 -9.75 10.96 37.60
C THR A 191 -9.52 9.50 37.28
N PRO A 192 -8.82 8.74 38.15
CA PRO A 192 -8.83 7.30 38.01
C PRO A 192 -10.27 6.82 38.16
N VAL A 193 -10.63 5.79 37.38
CA VAL A 193 -11.94 5.15 37.54
C VAL A 193 -12.03 4.64 38.99
N PRO A 194 -13.17 4.71 39.68
CA PRO A 194 -13.32 4.08 40.98
C PRO A 194 -13.66 2.60 40.78
N GLY A 195 -12.85 1.69 41.32
CA GLY A 195 -13.13 0.26 41.26
C GLY A 195 -12.81 -0.49 42.55
N PRO A 196 -13.38 -1.70 42.70
CA PRO A 196 -13.12 -2.59 43.83
C PRO A 196 -11.77 -3.29 43.64
N TRP A 197 -10.69 -2.51 43.65
CA TRP A 197 -9.36 -3.03 43.39
C TRP A 197 -8.61 -3.25 44.70
N ALA A 198 -7.84 -4.34 44.76
CA ALA A 198 -6.91 -4.53 45.87
C ALA A 198 -5.87 -3.41 45.87
N ALA A 199 -5.32 -3.08 47.04
CA ALA A 199 -4.41 -1.94 47.24
C ALA A 199 -3.20 -1.92 46.29
N ASP A 200 -2.81 -3.09 45.76
CA ASP A 200 -1.63 -3.27 44.90
C ASP A 200 -1.93 -3.19 43.39
N TRP A 201 -3.19 -2.97 42.99
CA TRP A 201 -3.55 -2.93 41.57
C TRP A 201 -3.31 -1.55 40.94
N PRO A 202 -2.79 -1.51 39.69
CA PRO A 202 -2.54 -0.25 39.01
C PRO A 202 -3.85 0.47 38.68
N GLU A 203 -3.89 1.76 38.96
CA GLU A 203 -5.02 2.62 38.62
C GLU A 203 -5.31 2.61 37.12
N GLN A 204 -6.61 2.60 36.81
CA GLN A 204 -7.11 2.62 35.44
C GLN A 204 -7.73 3.99 35.13
N TYR A 205 -7.56 4.42 33.89
CA TYR A 205 -8.06 5.68 33.37
C TYR A 205 -8.82 5.43 32.08
N ILE A 206 -9.85 6.25 31.84
CA ILE A 206 -10.58 6.23 30.57
C ILE A 206 -9.71 6.89 29.50
N LEU A 207 -9.45 6.16 28.41
CA LEU A 207 -8.54 6.62 27.35
C LEU A 207 -8.97 7.97 26.76
N GLY A 208 -10.27 8.12 26.44
CA GLY A 208 -10.84 9.33 25.85
C GLY A 208 -10.60 10.56 26.71
N GLU A 209 -10.87 10.48 28.02
CA GLU A 209 -10.68 11.60 28.95
C GLU A 209 -9.21 12.04 29.02
N VAL A 210 -8.28 11.09 29.03
CA VAL A 210 -6.85 11.40 29.07
C VAL A 210 -6.38 12.09 27.78
N LEU A 211 -6.83 11.60 26.62
CA LEU A 211 -6.48 12.20 25.34
C LEU A 211 -7.12 13.59 25.17
N GLU A 212 -8.38 13.76 25.57
CA GLU A 212 -9.07 15.06 25.55
C GLU A 212 -8.44 16.06 26.52
N ALA A 213 -8.12 15.65 27.74
CA ALA A 213 -7.43 16.51 28.71
C ALA A 213 -6.04 16.96 28.21
N HIS A 214 -5.34 16.09 27.48
CA HIS A 214 -4.07 16.45 26.84
C HIS A 214 -4.25 17.48 25.71
N LEU A 215 -5.28 17.32 24.87
CA LEU A 215 -5.58 18.29 23.82
C LEU A 215 -6.04 19.64 24.40
N ALA A 216 -6.86 19.61 25.45
CA ALA A 216 -7.33 20.82 26.11
C ALA A 216 -6.18 21.60 26.77
N HIS A 217 -5.14 20.90 27.23
CA HIS A 217 -4.01 21.50 27.94
C HIS A 217 -2.70 21.13 27.24
N PRO A 218 -2.39 21.75 26.09
CA PRO A 218 -1.15 21.48 25.40
C PRO A 218 0.04 21.90 26.27
N ILE A 219 1.14 21.14 26.19
CA ILE A 219 2.39 21.50 26.85
C ILE A 219 2.81 22.87 26.31
N ARG A 220 3.03 23.83 27.22
CA ARG A 220 3.57 25.14 26.85
C ARG A 220 4.91 24.91 26.15
N LYS A 221 4.93 25.08 24.83
CA LYS A 221 6.18 25.08 24.07
C LYS A 221 7.05 26.17 24.69
N ARG A 222 8.17 25.77 25.30
CA ARG A 222 9.16 26.71 25.77
C ARG A 222 9.59 27.50 24.52
N LYS A 223 9.29 28.81 24.48
CA LYS A 223 9.90 29.72 23.50
C LYS A 223 11.40 29.49 23.66
N ALA A 224 12.03 28.87 22.66
CA ALA A 224 13.47 28.90 22.58
C ALA A 224 13.85 30.37 22.68
N ALA A 225 14.69 30.72 23.66
CA ALA A 225 15.19 32.07 23.80
C ALA A 225 15.74 32.49 22.43
N THR A 226 15.15 33.53 21.84
CA THR A 226 15.70 34.20 20.67
C THR A 226 17.14 34.54 21.01
N ARG A 227 18.11 33.78 20.48
CA ARG A 227 19.51 34.18 20.56
C ARG A 227 19.61 35.48 19.76
N CYS A 228 20.22 36.47 20.40
CA CYS A 228 20.43 37.81 19.87
C CYS A 228 20.92 37.79 18.44
N GLU A 229 20.35 38.68 17.63
CA GLU A 229 20.94 39.10 16.36
C GLU A 229 22.40 39.54 16.57
N PRO A 230 23.35 39.10 15.72
CA PRO A 230 24.60 39.80 15.60
C PRO A 230 24.41 41.01 14.67
N HIS A 231 24.49 42.20 15.27
CA HIS A 231 25.04 43.43 14.71
C HIS A 231 24.89 43.68 13.19
N GLN A 232 24.01 44.61 12.84
CA GLN A 232 24.34 45.58 11.78
C GLN A 232 25.39 46.57 12.30
N PRO A 233 26.46 46.78 11.52
CA PRO A 233 26.94 48.13 11.21
C PRO A 233 27.24 48.21 9.69
N LEU A 234 27.22 49.34 8.98
CA LEU A 234 27.15 50.75 9.27
C LEU A 234 26.60 51.43 7.99
N LEU A 235 25.89 52.51 8.21
CA LEU A 235 25.56 53.56 7.24
C LEU A 235 26.61 53.75 6.12
N ARG A 236 26.13 53.86 4.88
CA ARG A 236 26.54 54.98 4.02
C ARG A 236 25.29 55.71 3.54
N VAL A 237 25.18 56.95 3.98
CA VAL A 237 24.28 57.97 3.45
C VAL A 237 25.10 58.90 2.57
N GLN A 238 24.38 59.54 1.65
CA GLN A 238 24.69 60.69 0.79
C GLN A 238 25.05 60.31 -0.66
N GLU A 239 24.47 60.92 -1.69
CA GLU A 239 23.56 62.07 -1.74
C GLU A 239 22.85 62.17 -3.10
N GLN A 240 21.91 63.11 -3.14
CA GLN A 240 20.95 63.48 -4.16
C GLN A 240 21.56 63.87 -5.52
N ALA A 241 20.76 63.78 -6.59
CA ALA A 241 20.42 64.96 -7.39
C ALA A 241 19.25 64.66 -8.35
N ALA A 242 18.37 65.65 -8.47
CA ALA A 242 17.18 65.70 -9.28
C ALA A 242 17.45 65.71 -10.79
N GLY A 243 16.43 65.31 -11.55
CA GLY A 243 16.30 65.42 -13.00
C GLY A 243 14.96 64.85 -13.43
#